data_AF-A0A6N2YCD9-F1
#
_entry.id   AF-A0A6N2YCD9-F1
#
_cell.length_a   1.000
_cell.length_b   1.000
_cell.length_c   1.000
_cell.angle_alpha   90.00
_cell.angle_beta   90.00
_cell.angle_gamma   90.00
#
_symmetry.space_group_name_H-M   'P 1'
#
loop_
_entity.id
_entity.type
_entity.pdbx_description
1 polymer ?
#
loop_
_entity_poly.entity_id
_entity_poly.type
_entity_poly.pdbx_seq_one_letter_code
_entity_poly.pdbx_strand_id
1 'polypeptide(L)'
;MLQPESITTTEAGKESYGYTVSDTREYPNLDRNDTAYIPKAVEKNGVSLTLAGIDWQAMGNGTFTATASYSGRATGSKVTGYTSKAIYSGEVSKETLDSCTYKVIYEGAPIPAPYLQYGLTAGSVLALLIILAVLWNRRKNAKIYALLDGKFKIVRRVRISYIDPIVDLTSAAVQSRVSEYIITIDRWATKRLNNQRLRILCGDGMVRERNIPFAFHFITIYRGEQRSNSRKR
;
A
#
# COMPACT_ATOMS: atom_id res chain seq x y z
N MET A 1 -37.25 48.23 8.00
CA MET A 1 -38.72 48.18 7.88
C MET A 1 -39.09 47.13 6.84
N LEU A 2 -39.97 46.21 7.21
CA LEU A 2 -40.50 45.16 6.32
C LEU A 2 -41.53 45.78 5.37
N GLN A 3 -41.52 45.38 4.10
CA GLN A 3 -42.51 45.78 3.08
C GLN A 3 -43.60 44.70 2.96
N PRO A 4 -44.80 44.86 3.57
CA PRO A 4 -45.81 43.81 3.63
C PRO A 4 -46.30 43.34 2.25
N GLU A 5 -46.36 44.25 1.28
CA GLU A 5 -46.77 44.01 -0.11
C GLU A 5 -45.78 43.13 -0.89
N SER A 6 -44.56 42.97 -0.39
CA SER A 6 -43.53 42.12 -1.02
C SER A 6 -43.58 40.66 -0.57
N ILE A 7 -44.45 40.33 0.41
CA ILE A 7 -44.54 38.98 0.97
C ILE A 7 -45.10 38.04 -0.09
N THR A 8 -44.26 37.13 -0.57
CA THR A 8 -44.66 36.06 -1.49
C THR A 8 -44.50 34.72 -0.79
N THR A 9 -45.56 33.90 -0.80
CA THR A 9 -45.56 32.57 -0.18
C THR A 9 -45.66 31.50 -1.25
N THR A 10 -44.81 30.48 -1.13
CA THR A 10 -44.77 29.34 -2.04
C THR A 10 -44.82 28.04 -1.25
N GLU A 11 -45.44 27.01 -1.82
CA GLU A 11 -45.45 25.68 -1.21
C GLU A 11 -44.01 25.13 -1.19
N ALA A 12 -43.50 24.81 -0.02
CA ALA A 12 -42.11 24.37 0.18
C ALA A 12 -41.92 22.88 -0.10
N GLY A 13 -43.00 22.09 -0.02
CA GLY A 13 -42.98 20.66 -0.21
C GLY A 13 -44.37 20.05 -0.18
N LYS A 14 -44.50 18.87 -0.79
CA LYS A 14 -45.73 18.06 -0.79
C LYS A 14 -45.41 16.66 -0.33
N GLU A 15 -46.28 16.10 0.49
CA GLU A 15 -46.23 14.72 0.94
C GLU A 15 -47.48 13.99 0.46
N SER A 16 -47.27 12.87 -0.22
CA SER A 16 -48.35 11.96 -0.61
C SER A 16 -48.73 11.06 0.54
N TYR A 17 -50.04 10.84 0.74
CA TYR A 17 -50.53 9.84 1.69
C TYR A 17 -51.61 8.98 1.06
N GLY A 18 -51.65 7.70 1.46
CA GLY A 18 -52.71 6.77 1.07
C GLY A 18 -53.77 6.68 2.17
N TYR A 19 -55.03 6.52 1.79
CA TYR A 19 -56.13 6.24 2.71
C TYR A 19 -57.11 5.24 2.10
N THR A 20 -57.86 4.54 2.96
CA THR A 20 -58.87 3.58 2.54
C THR A 20 -60.21 4.28 2.36
N VAL A 21 -60.89 3.99 1.26
CA VAL A 21 -62.26 4.43 0.99
C VAL A 21 -63.15 3.21 1.09
N SER A 22 -64.24 3.31 1.84
CA SER A 22 -65.26 2.28 1.95
C SER A 22 -66.64 2.78 1.52
N ASP A 23 -67.46 1.85 1.05
CA ASP A 23 -68.86 2.09 0.70
C ASP A 23 -69.69 0.87 1.04
N THR A 24 -70.92 1.08 1.49
CA THR A 24 -71.89 0.01 1.74
C THR A 24 -73.14 0.30 0.94
N ARG A 25 -73.59 -0.70 0.18
CA ARG A 25 -74.79 -0.58 -0.67
C ARG A 25 -75.74 -1.72 -0.39
N GLU A 26 -77.01 -1.40 -0.30
CA GLU A 26 -78.08 -2.36 -0.14
C GLU A 26 -78.72 -2.68 -1.49
N TYR A 27 -78.95 -3.96 -1.72
CA TYR A 27 -79.63 -4.50 -2.89
C TYR A 27 -80.84 -5.31 -2.41
N PRO A 28 -82.03 -4.69 -2.32
CA PRO A 28 -83.24 -5.35 -1.84
C PRO A 28 -83.95 -6.12 -2.96
N ASN A 29 -84.94 -6.93 -2.56
CA ASN A 29 -85.85 -7.66 -3.46
C ASN A 29 -85.16 -8.66 -4.39
N LEU A 30 -84.09 -9.31 -3.93
CA LEU A 30 -83.41 -10.37 -4.66
C LEU A 30 -84.18 -11.69 -4.49
N ASP A 31 -84.32 -12.45 -5.58
CA ASP A 31 -85.00 -13.75 -5.60
C ASP A 31 -84.13 -14.89 -5.05
N ARG A 32 -82.82 -14.67 -4.93
CA ARG A 32 -81.80 -15.65 -4.52
C ARG A 32 -80.72 -15.00 -3.66
N ASN A 33 -80.02 -15.82 -2.87
CA ASN A 33 -78.86 -15.42 -2.06
C ASN A 33 -77.51 -15.57 -2.80
N ASP A 34 -77.46 -15.16 -4.07
CA ASP A 34 -76.27 -15.30 -4.92
C ASP A 34 -75.67 -13.93 -5.32
N THR A 35 -74.45 -13.96 -5.86
CA THR A 35 -73.72 -12.73 -6.23
C THR A 35 -74.00 -12.26 -7.65
N ALA A 36 -74.96 -12.86 -8.37
CA ALA A 36 -75.18 -12.60 -9.78
C ALA A 36 -75.55 -11.13 -10.06
N TYR A 37 -76.30 -10.53 -9.15
CA TYR A 37 -76.75 -9.14 -9.24
C TYR A 37 -75.92 -8.16 -8.39
N ILE A 38 -74.86 -8.63 -7.73
CA ILE A 38 -74.00 -7.79 -6.90
C ILE A 38 -72.75 -7.40 -7.72
N PRO A 39 -72.56 -6.11 -8.01
CA PRO A 39 -71.36 -5.65 -8.72
C PRO A 39 -70.07 -6.07 -8.01
N LYS A 40 -69.06 -6.50 -8.77
CA LYS A 40 -67.74 -6.83 -8.20
C LYS A 40 -66.88 -5.59 -7.93
N ALA A 41 -67.18 -4.50 -8.64
CA ALA A 41 -66.53 -3.22 -8.47
C ALA A 41 -67.54 -2.09 -8.63
N VAL A 42 -67.34 -1.02 -7.87
CA VAL A 42 -68.16 0.20 -7.91
C VAL A 42 -67.23 1.41 -7.84
N GLU A 43 -67.64 2.52 -8.44
CA GLU A 43 -66.90 3.77 -8.36
C GLU A 43 -67.49 4.68 -7.29
N LYS A 44 -66.62 5.32 -6.50
CA LYS A 44 -66.98 6.37 -5.53
C LYS A 44 -65.91 7.45 -5.55
N ASN A 45 -66.31 8.69 -5.84
CA ASN A 45 -65.41 9.85 -5.90
C ASN A 45 -64.16 9.63 -6.78
N GLY A 46 -64.31 8.99 -7.95
CA GLY A 46 -63.20 8.69 -8.86
C GLY A 46 -62.31 7.51 -8.45
N VAL A 47 -62.64 6.82 -7.35
CA VAL A 47 -61.90 5.66 -6.84
C VAL A 47 -62.68 4.40 -7.12
N SER A 48 -62.05 3.44 -7.79
CA SER A 48 -62.61 2.11 -8.00
C SER A 48 -62.51 1.29 -6.71
N LEU A 49 -63.67 0.94 -6.14
CA LEU A 49 -63.80 0.09 -4.96
C LEU A 49 -64.13 -1.33 -5.38
N THR A 50 -63.49 -2.30 -4.74
CA THR A 50 -63.73 -3.73 -4.98
C THR A 50 -64.64 -4.28 -3.88
N LEU A 51 -65.51 -5.21 -4.26
CA LEU A 51 -66.37 -5.92 -3.31
C LEU A 51 -65.51 -6.64 -2.27
N ALA A 52 -65.70 -6.28 -0.99
CA ALA A 52 -64.97 -6.81 0.14
C ALA A 52 -65.78 -7.88 0.91
N GLY A 53 -67.12 -7.75 0.92
CA GLY A 53 -67.99 -8.71 1.59
C GLY A 53 -69.46 -8.44 1.28
N ILE A 54 -70.30 -9.44 1.52
CA ILE A 54 -71.76 -9.33 1.39
C ILE A 54 -72.37 -9.95 2.64
N ASP A 55 -73.24 -9.20 3.30
CA ASP A 55 -74.12 -9.72 4.33
C ASP A 55 -75.53 -9.92 3.77
N TRP A 56 -76.19 -11.01 4.14
CA TRP A 56 -77.45 -11.44 3.55
C TRP A 56 -78.54 -11.53 4.60
N GLN A 57 -79.69 -10.91 4.32
CA GLN A 57 -80.86 -10.95 5.17
C GLN A 57 -82.07 -11.50 4.42
N ALA A 58 -82.76 -12.49 4.99
CA ALA A 58 -84.03 -13.01 4.46
C ALA A 58 -85.20 -12.16 4.95
N MET A 59 -86.09 -11.75 4.04
CA MET A 59 -87.18 -10.81 4.33
C MET A 59 -88.52 -11.49 4.70
N GLY A 60 -88.54 -12.83 4.79
CA GLY A 60 -89.72 -13.61 5.21
C GLY A 60 -90.83 -13.77 4.16
N ASN A 61 -90.84 -12.94 3.11
CA ASN A 61 -91.71 -13.01 1.93
C ASN A 61 -91.09 -13.82 0.77
N GLY A 62 -90.00 -14.56 1.04
CA GLY A 62 -89.24 -15.30 0.01
C GLY A 62 -88.22 -14.46 -0.76
N THR A 63 -88.02 -13.18 -0.43
CA THR A 63 -86.94 -12.36 -0.99
C THR A 63 -85.77 -12.16 -0.02
N PHE A 64 -84.63 -11.77 -0.57
CA PHE A 64 -83.40 -11.47 0.16
C PHE A 64 -82.99 -10.02 -0.06
N THR A 65 -82.31 -9.47 0.94
CA THR A 65 -81.61 -8.18 0.86
C THR A 65 -80.13 -8.45 1.07
N ALA A 66 -79.30 -7.96 0.13
CA ALA A 66 -77.84 -8.03 0.24
C ALA A 66 -77.27 -6.67 0.66
N THR A 67 -76.50 -6.66 1.73
CA THR A 67 -75.72 -5.50 2.18
C THR A 67 -74.26 -5.73 1.77
N ALA A 68 -73.88 -5.18 0.62
CA ALA A 68 -72.55 -5.35 0.06
C ALA A 68 -71.61 -4.24 0.53
N SER A 69 -70.46 -4.63 1.07
CA SER A 69 -69.39 -3.74 1.50
C SER A 69 -68.28 -3.71 0.45
N TYR A 70 -67.84 -2.52 0.08
CA TYR A 70 -66.81 -2.26 -0.91
C TYR A 70 -65.65 -1.49 -0.28
N SER A 71 -64.43 -1.78 -0.73
CA SER A 71 -63.23 -1.06 -0.28
C SER A 71 -62.22 -0.83 -1.41
N GLY A 72 -61.49 0.27 -1.32
CA GLY A 72 -60.42 0.61 -2.26
C GLY A 72 -59.42 1.57 -1.63
N ARG A 73 -58.27 1.76 -2.28
CA ARG A 73 -57.24 2.72 -1.84
C ARG A 73 -57.23 3.95 -2.71
N ALA A 74 -57.17 5.11 -2.06
CA ALA A 74 -57.01 6.41 -2.69
C ALA A 74 -55.71 7.06 -2.20
N THR A 75 -55.19 7.98 -3.00
CA THR A 75 -54.00 8.76 -2.67
C THR A 75 -54.33 10.25 -2.70
N GLY A 76 -53.90 10.98 -1.68
CA GLY A 76 -53.95 12.43 -1.62
C GLY A 76 -52.55 13.02 -1.49
N SER A 77 -52.44 14.33 -1.63
CA SER A 77 -51.22 15.07 -1.31
C SER A 77 -51.54 16.22 -0.37
N LYS A 78 -50.73 16.40 0.68
CA LYS A 78 -50.81 17.56 1.57
C LYS A 78 -49.53 18.40 1.44
N VAL A 79 -49.66 19.71 1.58
CA VAL A 79 -48.53 20.63 1.64
C VAL A 79 -47.86 20.48 3.01
N THR A 80 -46.54 20.25 3.03
CA THR A 80 -45.80 20.01 4.28
C THR A 80 -45.20 21.29 4.87
N GLY A 81 -45.15 22.36 4.09
CA GLY A 81 -44.66 23.64 4.55
C GLY A 81 -44.83 24.72 3.51
N TYR A 82 -44.71 25.96 3.97
CA TYR A 82 -44.72 27.14 3.13
C TYR A 82 -43.42 27.90 3.33
N THR A 83 -42.83 28.36 2.23
CA THR A 83 -41.71 29.29 2.26
C THR A 83 -42.22 30.67 1.87
N SER A 84 -42.15 31.61 2.81
CA SER A 84 -42.47 33.01 2.59
C SER A 84 -41.18 33.82 2.41
N LYS A 85 -41.15 34.66 1.39
CA LYS A 85 -40.07 35.62 1.13
C LYS A 85 -40.63 37.03 1.20
N ALA A 86 -39.86 37.97 1.73
CA ALA A 86 -40.25 39.37 1.82
C ALA A 86 -39.02 40.27 1.71
N ILE A 87 -39.23 41.50 1.22
CA ILE A 87 -38.22 42.55 1.13
C ILE A 87 -38.22 43.32 2.45
N TYR A 88 -37.03 43.47 3.02
CA TYR A 88 -36.78 44.24 4.24
C TYR A 88 -35.73 45.32 3.94
N SER A 89 -36.03 46.56 4.30
CA SER A 89 -35.13 47.70 4.14
C SER A 89 -34.74 48.27 5.51
N GLY A 90 -33.58 47.92 6.02
CA GLY A 90 -33.06 48.39 7.31
C GLY A 90 -31.79 47.64 7.71
N GLU A 91 -31.18 48.06 8.80
CA GLU A 91 -30.00 47.39 9.36
C GLU A 91 -30.44 46.12 10.09
N VAL A 92 -29.88 44.96 9.69
CA VAL A 92 -30.16 43.66 10.33
C VAL A 92 -28.93 43.25 11.12
N SER A 93 -29.01 43.28 12.44
CA SER A 93 -28.01 42.71 13.34
C SER A 93 -28.43 41.31 13.77
N LYS A 94 -27.47 40.39 13.87
CA LYS A 94 -27.69 39.00 14.28
C LYS A 94 -27.03 38.79 15.65
N GLU A 95 -27.81 38.56 16.71
CA GLU A 95 -27.30 38.47 18.09
C GLU A 95 -26.63 37.12 18.42
N THR A 96 -26.80 36.10 17.59
CA THR A 96 -26.17 34.78 17.77
C THR A 96 -25.23 34.47 16.62
N LEU A 97 -23.97 34.19 16.97
CA LEU A 97 -22.94 33.75 16.05
C LEU A 97 -23.25 32.30 15.62
N ASP A 98 -24.06 32.12 14.59
CA ASP A 98 -24.08 30.83 13.89
C ASP A 98 -22.65 30.54 13.47
N SER A 99 -22.16 29.36 13.82
CA SER A 99 -20.81 28.89 13.50
C SER A 99 -20.54 29.04 12.00
N CYS A 100 -19.89 30.14 11.62
CA CYS A 100 -19.43 30.36 10.27
C CYS A 100 -18.29 29.37 10.01
N THR A 101 -18.62 28.25 9.36
CA THR A 101 -17.61 27.32 8.86
C THR A 101 -16.98 27.96 7.63
N TYR A 102 -15.86 28.65 7.83
CA TYR A 102 -15.03 29.14 6.74
C TYR A 102 -14.39 27.95 6.02
N LYS A 103 -14.89 27.61 4.84
CA LYS A 103 -14.24 26.63 3.96
C LYS A 103 -13.22 27.36 3.10
N VAL A 104 -11.95 27.31 3.51
CA VAL A 104 -10.84 27.78 2.68
C VAL A 104 -10.60 26.73 1.59
N ILE A 105 -10.94 27.06 0.35
CA ILE A 105 -10.58 26.27 -0.83
C ILE A 105 -9.26 26.84 -1.34
N TYR A 106 -8.18 26.09 -1.11
CA TYR A 106 -6.88 26.44 -1.67
C TYR A 106 -6.85 26.00 -3.13
N GLU A 107 -6.78 26.95 -4.06
CA GLU A 107 -6.36 26.69 -5.44
C GLU A 107 -4.83 26.51 -5.48
N GLY A 108 -4.37 25.37 -4.99
CA GLY A 108 -2.98 24.96 -5.08
C GLY A 108 -2.81 23.88 -6.14
N ALA A 109 -1.78 24.00 -6.97
CA ALA A 109 -1.33 22.86 -7.76
C ALA A 109 -0.91 21.73 -6.80
N PRO A 110 -1.22 20.46 -7.09
CA PRO A 110 -0.81 19.35 -6.25
C PRO A 110 0.72 19.35 -6.11
N ILE A 111 1.21 19.34 -4.87
CA ILE A 111 2.64 19.23 -4.60
C ILE A 111 3.10 17.92 -5.27
N PRO A 112 4.10 17.95 -6.17
CA PRO A 112 4.59 16.74 -6.83
C PRO A 112 5.02 15.76 -5.74
N ALA A 113 4.41 14.58 -5.76
CA ALA A 113 4.60 13.59 -4.72
C ALA A 113 6.10 13.22 -4.64
N PRO A 114 6.76 13.41 -3.48
CA PRO A 114 8.22 13.39 -3.39
C PRO A 114 8.80 11.97 -3.43
N TYR A 115 8.02 10.94 -3.74
CA TYR A 115 8.49 9.55 -3.65
C TYR A 115 9.52 9.19 -4.74
N LEU A 116 9.51 9.85 -5.90
CA LEU A 116 10.48 9.58 -6.96
C LEU A 116 11.91 9.98 -6.57
N GLN A 117 12.09 11.11 -5.88
CA GLN A 117 13.42 11.55 -5.42
C GLN A 117 13.97 10.68 -4.27
N TYR A 118 13.11 10.19 -3.38
CA TYR A 118 13.54 9.31 -2.28
C TYR A 118 13.83 7.88 -2.75
N GLY A 119 13.10 7.37 -3.74
CA GLY A 119 13.36 6.04 -4.33
C GLY A 119 14.69 5.98 -5.09
N LEU A 120 14.99 7.00 -5.89
CA LEU A 120 16.25 7.07 -6.65
C LEU A 120 17.48 7.21 -5.72
N THR A 121 17.36 7.98 -4.65
CA THR A 121 18.43 8.15 -3.66
C THR A 121 18.69 6.87 -2.86
N ALA A 122 17.66 6.20 -2.35
CA ALA A 122 17.82 4.94 -1.61
C ALA A 122 18.45 3.81 -2.46
N GLY A 123 18.00 3.65 -3.71
CA GLY A 123 18.55 2.65 -4.63
C GLY A 123 20.03 2.89 -4.98
N SER A 124 20.40 4.15 -5.23
CA SER A 124 21.77 4.54 -5.55
C SER A 124 22.75 4.27 -4.40
N VAL A 125 22.35 4.55 -3.15
CA VAL A 125 23.17 4.31 -1.96
C VAL A 125 23.42 2.81 -1.77
N LEU A 126 22.38 1.98 -1.94
CA LEU A 126 22.52 0.53 -1.83
C LEU A 126 23.46 -0.04 -2.90
N ALA A 127 23.33 0.44 -4.15
CA ALA A 127 24.22 0.04 -5.25
C ALA A 127 25.68 0.44 -4.98
N LEU A 128 25.93 1.66 -4.48
CA LEU A 128 27.28 2.12 -4.11
C LEU A 128 27.88 1.29 -2.97
N LEU A 129 27.08 0.93 -1.96
CA LEU A 129 27.54 0.06 -0.87
C LEU A 129 27.90 -1.34 -1.37
N ILE A 130 27.12 -1.91 -2.29
CA ILE A 130 27.42 -3.22 -2.91
C ILE A 130 28.72 -3.13 -3.72
N ILE A 131 28.90 -2.09 -4.52
CA ILE A 131 30.13 -1.88 -5.30
C ILE A 131 31.34 -1.74 -4.36
N LEU A 132 31.23 -0.95 -3.29
CA LEU A 132 32.29 -0.81 -2.28
C LEU A 132 32.60 -2.14 -1.60
N ALA A 133 31.58 -2.93 -1.24
CA ALA A 133 31.76 -4.24 -0.64
C ALA A 133 32.48 -5.22 -1.60
N VAL A 134 32.12 -5.22 -2.88
CA VAL A 134 32.79 -6.04 -3.91
C VAL A 134 34.25 -5.61 -4.10
N LEU A 135 34.51 -4.30 -4.18
CA LEU A 135 35.86 -3.74 -4.28
C LEU A 135 36.69 -4.08 -3.05
N TRP A 136 36.10 -3.99 -1.86
CA TRP A 136 36.75 -4.34 -0.60
C TRP A 136 37.07 -5.83 -0.54
N ASN A 137 36.16 -6.69 -0.99
CA ASN A 137 36.39 -8.13 -1.02
C ASN A 137 37.50 -8.53 -2.01
N ARG A 138 37.71 -7.74 -3.08
CA ARG A 138 38.80 -7.92 -4.05
C ARG A 138 40.13 -7.28 -3.65
N ARG A 139 40.20 -6.56 -2.53
CA ARG A 139 41.41 -5.87 -2.07
C ARG A 139 42.54 -6.87 -1.81
N LYS A 140 43.74 -6.57 -2.32
CA LYS A 140 44.97 -7.31 -2.02
C LYS A 140 45.39 -6.98 -0.59
N ASN A 141 45.73 -7.99 0.20
CA ASN A 141 46.00 -7.89 1.63
C ASN A 141 47.42 -8.36 2.02
N ALA A 142 48.25 -8.72 1.03
CA ALA A 142 49.65 -9.08 1.23
C ALA A 142 50.54 -8.54 0.11
N LYS A 143 51.78 -8.21 0.46
CA LYS A 143 52.83 -7.76 -0.45
C LYS A 143 54.02 -8.71 -0.35
N ILE A 144 54.58 -9.04 -1.49
CA ILE A 144 55.76 -9.89 -1.62
C ILE A 144 56.89 -9.02 -2.16
N TYR A 145 57.96 -8.95 -1.40
CA TYR A 145 59.19 -8.24 -1.73
C TYR A 145 60.26 -9.27 -2.07
N ALA A 146 61.11 -8.94 -3.04
CA ALA A 146 62.30 -9.71 -3.34
C ALA A 146 63.53 -8.78 -3.30
N LEU A 147 64.66 -9.32 -2.88
CA LEU A 147 65.95 -8.64 -2.90
C LEU A 147 66.50 -8.56 -4.33
N LEU A 148 66.47 -7.36 -4.93
CA LEU A 148 66.95 -7.10 -6.28
C LEU A 148 68.04 -6.02 -6.21
N ASP A 149 69.25 -6.33 -6.70
CA ASP A 149 70.39 -5.40 -6.71
C ASP A 149 70.70 -4.80 -5.33
N GLY A 150 70.61 -5.61 -4.26
CA GLY A 150 70.85 -5.18 -2.88
C GLY A 150 69.72 -4.37 -2.23
N LYS A 151 68.56 -4.19 -2.89
CA LYS A 151 67.39 -3.49 -2.34
C LYS A 151 66.11 -4.33 -2.45
N PHE A 152 65.28 -4.31 -1.41
CA PHE A 152 63.97 -4.97 -1.45
C PHE A 152 62.97 -4.18 -2.31
N LYS A 153 62.48 -4.76 -3.41
CA LYS A 153 61.45 -4.18 -4.27
C LYS A 153 60.18 -5.03 -4.25
N ILE A 154 59.01 -4.39 -4.40
CA ILE A 154 57.71 -5.07 -4.43
C ILE A 154 57.60 -5.82 -5.75
N VAL A 155 57.49 -7.15 -5.67
CA VAL A 155 57.33 -8.02 -6.84
C VAL A 155 55.85 -8.29 -7.11
N ARG A 156 55.05 -8.55 -6.06
CA ARG A 156 53.65 -8.95 -6.23
C ARG A 156 52.77 -8.52 -5.06
N ARG A 157 51.53 -8.16 -5.37
CA ARG A 157 50.46 -7.94 -4.38
C ARG A 157 49.44 -9.07 -4.50
N VAL A 158 49.26 -9.83 -3.43
CA VAL A 158 48.43 -11.04 -3.41
C VAL A 158 47.28 -10.88 -2.42
N ARG A 159 46.18 -11.58 -2.67
CA ARG A 159 45.08 -11.74 -1.72
C ARG A 159 45.21 -13.12 -1.08
N ILE A 160 45.52 -13.15 0.20
CA ILE A 160 45.52 -14.36 1.04
C ILE A 160 44.09 -14.59 1.51
N SER A 161 43.57 -15.81 1.32
CA SER A 161 42.27 -16.24 1.82
C SER A 161 42.32 -16.49 3.33
N TYR A 162 41.23 -16.21 4.05
CA TYR A 162 41.11 -16.47 5.49
C TYR A 162 40.67 -17.90 5.83
N ILE A 163 40.19 -18.63 4.82
CA ILE A 163 39.71 -20.00 4.97
C ILE A 163 40.83 -20.98 4.64
N ASP A 164 41.58 -20.71 3.58
CA ASP A 164 42.77 -21.49 3.19
C ASP A 164 43.93 -20.52 2.86
N PRO A 165 44.72 -20.12 3.87
CA PRO A 165 45.78 -19.14 3.71
C PRO A 165 46.97 -19.74 2.98
N ILE A 166 46.97 -19.58 1.65
CA ILE A 166 48.03 -20.07 0.77
C ILE A 166 48.70 -18.93 -0.01
N VAL A 167 50.02 -18.93 -0.04
CA VAL A 167 50.84 -17.96 -0.80
C VAL A 167 51.73 -18.72 -1.78
N ASP A 168 51.56 -18.40 -3.06
CA ASP A 168 52.29 -19.04 -4.13
C ASP A 168 53.46 -18.17 -4.63
N LEU A 169 54.68 -18.66 -4.41
CA LEU A 169 55.93 -18.07 -4.87
C LEU A 169 56.45 -18.70 -6.17
N THR A 170 55.74 -19.66 -6.77
CA THR A 170 56.15 -20.37 -8.00
C THR A 170 55.96 -19.55 -9.28
N SER A 171 55.34 -18.37 -9.19
CA SER A 171 55.11 -17.52 -10.35
C SER A 171 56.43 -17.05 -10.98
N ALA A 172 56.52 -17.10 -12.31
CA ALA A 172 57.69 -16.68 -13.09
C ALA A 172 58.19 -15.25 -12.77
N ALA A 173 57.31 -14.36 -12.31
CA ALA A 173 57.66 -13.01 -11.86
C ALA A 173 58.52 -12.97 -10.57
N VAL A 174 58.51 -14.06 -9.80
CA VAL A 174 59.21 -14.19 -8.51
C VAL A 174 60.51 -14.98 -8.66
N GLN A 175 60.53 -16.02 -9.50
CA GLN A 175 61.62 -17.00 -9.58
C GLN A 175 62.93 -16.53 -10.27
N SER A 176 62.92 -15.44 -11.04
CA SER A 176 63.97 -15.29 -12.07
C SER A 176 65.39 -14.99 -11.57
N ARG A 177 65.65 -14.40 -10.39
CA ARG A 177 67.02 -14.01 -9.96
C ARG A 177 67.31 -13.91 -8.45
N VAL A 178 66.39 -14.30 -7.57
CA VAL A 178 66.47 -13.87 -6.16
C VAL A 178 66.41 -15.04 -5.17
N SER A 179 67.32 -15.02 -4.19
CA SER A 179 67.40 -15.98 -3.10
C SER A 179 66.64 -15.53 -1.85
N GLU A 180 66.23 -14.27 -1.72
CA GLU A 180 65.59 -13.78 -0.48
C GLU A 180 64.26 -13.05 -0.70
N TYR A 181 63.23 -13.48 0.03
CA TYR A 181 61.88 -12.93 -0.04
C TYR A 181 61.37 -12.46 1.31
N ILE A 182 60.65 -11.33 1.31
CA ILE A 182 59.89 -10.82 2.44
C ILE A 182 58.40 -10.81 2.09
N ILE A 183 57.59 -11.46 2.91
CA ILE A 183 56.13 -11.39 2.81
C ILE A 183 55.63 -10.47 3.92
N THR A 184 54.87 -9.44 3.55
CA THR A 184 54.21 -8.54 4.50
C THR A 184 52.70 -8.66 4.34
N ILE A 185 52.02 -8.98 5.44
CA ILE A 185 50.56 -9.10 5.50
C ILE A 185 49.98 -7.86 6.18
N ASP A 186 48.90 -7.31 5.62
CA ASP A 186 48.20 -6.15 6.19
C ASP A 186 47.64 -6.46 7.58
N ARG A 187 47.64 -5.47 8.49
CA ARG A 187 47.22 -5.63 9.90
C ARG A 187 45.88 -6.33 10.09
N TRP A 188 44.91 -6.06 9.22
CA TRP A 188 43.56 -6.63 9.30
C TRP A 188 43.55 -8.11 8.90
N ALA A 189 44.36 -8.47 7.91
CA ALA A 189 44.51 -9.86 7.51
C ALA A 189 45.29 -10.65 8.57
N THR A 190 46.34 -10.08 9.17
CA THR A 190 47.08 -10.74 10.26
C THR A 190 46.19 -11.02 11.48
N LYS A 191 45.27 -10.09 11.83
CA LYS A 191 44.27 -10.33 12.89
C LYS A 191 43.33 -11.50 12.60
N ARG A 192 42.87 -11.61 11.35
CA ARG A 192 41.94 -12.68 10.93
C ARG A 192 42.63 -14.04 10.75
N LEU A 193 43.91 -14.02 10.39
CA LEU A 193 44.75 -15.21 10.22
C LEU A 193 45.47 -15.63 11.51
N ASN A 194 45.08 -15.07 12.66
CA ASN A 194 45.73 -15.35 13.93
C ASN A 194 45.60 -16.84 14.28
N ASN A 195 46.71 -17.45 14.69
CA ASN A 195 46.79 -18.87 15.03
C ASN A 195 46.42 -19.84 13.88
N GLN A 196 46.40 -19.35 12.63
CA GLN A 196 46.29 -20.19 11.45
C GLN A 196 47.67 -20.48 10.86
N ARG A 197 47.80 -21.64 10.20
CA ARG A 197 49.02 -22.04 9.50
C ARG A 197 49.00 -21.48 8.08
N LEU A 198 49.90 -20.55 7.78
CA LEU A 198 50.13 -20.04 6.44
C LEU A 198 50.93 -21.07 5.65
N ARG A 199 50.37 -21.52 4.52
CA ARG A 199 51.02 -22.43 3.58
C ARG A 199 51.71 -21.62 2.49
N ILE A 200 53.00 -21.83 2.31
CA ILE A 200 53.80 -21.12 1.32
C ILE A 200 54.32 -22.14 0.31
N LEU A 201 53.88 -22.05 -0.94
CA LEU A 201 54.47 -22.83 -2.02
C LEU A 201 55.73 -22.12 -2.46
N CYS A 202 56.87 -22.76 -2.21
CA CYS A 202 58.16 -22.27 -2.63
C CYS A 202 58.41 -22.63 -4.11
N GLY A 203 59.31 -21.89 -4.76
CA GLY A 203 59.66 -22.13 -6.17
C GLY A 203 60.32 -23.49 -6.46
N ASP A 204 60.76 -24.19 -5.41
CA ASP A 204 61.28 -25.56 -5.43
C ASP A 204 60.16 -26.63 -5.45
N GLY A 205 58.89 -26.23 -5.43
CA GLY A 205 57.72 -27.11 -5.38
C GLY A 205 57.37 -27.60 -3.97
N MET A 206 58.11 -27.19 -2.94
CA MET A 206 57.86 -27.58 -1.56
C MET A 206 56.84 -26.66 -0.90
N VAL A 207 55.96 -27.23 -0.08
CA VAL A 207 55.01 -26.47 0.75
C VAL A 207 55.59 -26.33 2.14
N ARG A 208 55.79 -25.08 2.59
CA ARG A 208 56.26 -24.77 3.94
C ARG A 208 55.13 -24.15 4.75
N GLU A 209 54.92 -24.64 5.96
CA GLU A 209 53.93 -24.10 6.89
C GLU A 209 54.60 -23.19 7.92
N ARG A 210 54.00 -22.02 8.17
CA ARG A 210 54.38 -21.15 9.28
C ARG A 210 53.16 -20.72 10.06
N ASN A 211 53.26 -20.74 11.38
CA ASN A 211 52.24 -20.15 12.24
C ASN A 211 52.36 -18.61 12.18
N ILE A 212 51.23 -17.92 12.07
CA ILE A 212 51.19 -16.45 12.11
C ILE A 212 51.01 -16.01 13.57
N PRO A 213 52.05 -15.45 14.22
CA PRO A 213 51.94 -14.88 15.55
C PRO A 213 51.08 -13.61 15.51
N PHE A 214 50.50 -13.26 16.65
CA PHE A 214 49.76 -12.03 16.85
C PHE A 214 50.72 -10.82 16.84
N ALA A 215 51.16 -10.38 15.65
CA ALA A 215 52.06 -9.25 15.47
C ALA A 215 51.47 -8.25 14.47
N PHE A 216 51.66 -6.96 14.74
CA PHE A 216 51.07 -5.87 13.95
C PHE A 216 51.64 -5.74 12.53
N HIS A 217 52.79 -6.36 12.25
CA HIS A 217 53.37 -6.61 10.92
C HIS A 217 54.05 -7.98 10.97
N PHE A 218 53.59 -8.93 10.17
CA PHE A 218 54.26 -10.23 10.05
C PHE A 218 55.23 -10.18 8.87
N ILE A 219 56.51 -10.37 9.15
CA ILE A 219 57.61 -10.39 8.19
C ILE A 219 58.25 -11.77 8.28
N THR A 220 58.20 -12.55 7.21
CA THR A 220 59.00 -13.77 7.11
C THR A 220 60.03 -13.60 6.02
N ILE A 221 61.30 -13.82 6.38
CA ILE A 221 62.43 -13.83 5.46
C ILE A 221 62.64 -15.27 5.01
N TYR A 222 62.53 -15.51 3.71
CA TYR A 222 62.80 -16.82 3.10
C TYR A 222 64.06 -16.78 2.27
N ARG A 223 65.03 -17.63 2.62
CA ARG A 223 66.20 -17.92 1.78
C ARG A 223 65.89 -19.11 0.88
N GLY A 224 65.61 -18.87 -0.40
CA GLY A 224 65.50 -19.87 -1.45
C GLY A 224 66.88 -20.38 -1.85
N GLU A 225 67.09 -21.68 -1.71
CA GLU A 225 68.29 -22.35 -2.16
C GLU A 225 68.18 -22.60 -3.68
N GLN A 226 68.96 -21.87 -4.46
CA GLN A 226 69.06 -22.07 -5.90
C GLN A 226 69.86 -23.36 -6.13
N ARG A 227 69.19 -24.47 -6.45
CA ARG A 227 69.91 -25.64 -6.98
C ARG A 227 70.48 -25.26 -8.34
N SER A 228 71.80 -25.01 -8.37
CA SER A 228 72.58 -24.94 -9.59
C SER A 228 72.33 -26.20 -10.41
N ASN A 229 71.53 -26.09 -11.47
CA ASN A 229 71.35 -27.16 -12.43
C ASN A 229 72.57 -27.18 -13.35
N SER A 230 73.71 -27.60 -12.80
CA SER A 230 74.85 -28.06 -13.58
C SER A 230 74.53 -29.46 -14.11
N ARG A 231 73.80 -29.54 -15.23
CA ARG A 231 73.89 -30.70 -16.10
C ARG A 231 75.07 -30.48 -17.06
N LYS A 232 76.21 -31.06 -16.71
CA LYS A 232 77.24 -31.44 -17.69
C LYS A 232 76.73 -32.66 -18.47
N ARG A 233 76.42 -32.42 -19.75
CA ARG A 233 76.60 -33.25 -20.95
C ARG A 233 75.47 -32.99 -21.93
#